data_AF-A0ABC9GQI7-F1
#
_entry.id   AF-A0ABC9GQI7-F1
#
_cell.length_a   1.000
_cell.length_b   1.000
_cell.length_c   1.000
_cell.angle_alpha   90.00
_cell.angle_beta   90.00
_cell.angle_gamma   90.00
#
_symmetry.space_group_name_H-M   'P 1'
#
loop_
_entity.id
_entity.type
_entity.pdbx_description
1 polymer ?
#
loop_
_entity_poly.entity_id
_entity_poly.type
_entity_poly.pdbx_seq_one_letter_code
_entity_poly.pdbx_strand_id
1 'polypeptide(L)'
;MISFVHAQLGFLLLFDLRFEDAVNHFLLSETMQPSEIFPFIMPDPNRWSDLVPRKRYWGLHPPPKPLEEVIDDGLITIQQALFLKKAGVDTVVDEDFLSNPPSRADLLELAIRNIIRYLCASRMKDLPSPEMEGVDTFLMYLYRALDLVDGMEKLASSQNSCVVDELESLLDDSGHLRTLAFLYGSKGMCSKALSIWRILARNYSAGLWKDLSENGSSGTSVDKRSGEEIAAIEAANILKTSSDEDLVLEHLGWVADIDQELAIAVLTSEMRESQLSPEKVVAAIDAEKVVIHQRYLQWLIEDQSCDDPHYHTSYALSLAKSVIEAVRMESKYRGKDNREIDSDAQKIYLLREKLQLFLQASDLYDPEDILDVIAESELWLEKAILYRKMGQENIVLQILALKLEDSEAAEQYCAEIGRDDAYIQLLGLYLDPQNGKEPMFTAAVRLLHNHGESLDPMQVLERLSADMPLQLASDTILRMLRARVHHHRQGQIVHNLSRATNLDARLTRLEERSRHVQLTDESICDSCRARLGTKLFVMYPDDSVVCYRCYRNQQGDSSSGRGRSSRKDVIFKQSWLVSR
;
A
#
# COMPACT_ATOMS: atom_id res chain seq x y z
N MET A 1 -33.94 -41.75 30.53
CA MET A 1 -33.66 -43.19 30.64
C MET A 1 -33.08 -43.78 29.35
N ILE A 2 -33.64 -43.47 28.17
CA ILE A 2 -33.19 -44.04 26.88
C ILE A 2 -31.71 -43.73 26.58
N SER A 3 -31.27 -42.49 26.80
CA SER A 3 -29.86 -42.09 26.61
C SER A 3 -28.85 -42.89 27.48
N PHE A 4 -29.23 -43.22 28.72
CA PHE A 4 -28.40 -44.03 29.61
C PHE A 4 -28.27 -45.47 29.13
N VAL A 5 -29.36 -46.04 28.59
CA VAL A 5 -29.36 -47.39 28.00
C VAL A 5 -28.46 -47.44 26.77
N HIS A 6 -28.46 -46.39 25.93
CA HIS A 6 -27.55 -46.31 24.79
C HIS A 6 -26.08 -46.24 25.20
N ALA A 7 -25.71 -45.44 26.21
CA ALA A 7 -24.33 -45.40 26.70
C ALA A 7 -23.90 -46.77 27.27
N GLN A 8 -24.76 -47.40 28.08
CA GLN A 8 -24.50 -48.72 28.64
C GLN A 8 -24.34 -49.79 27.56
N LEU A 9 -25.26 -49.86 26.60
CA LEU A 9 -25.20 -50.81 25.50
C LEU A 9 -23.96 -50.58 24.64
N GLY A 10 -23.58 -49.32 24.43
CA GLY A 10 -22.35 -48.98 23.71
C GLY A 10 -21.10 -49.56 24.35
N PHE A 11 -20.95 -49.47 25.68
CA PHE A 11 -19.80 -50.05 26.39
C PHE A 11 -19.80 -51.58 26.36
N LEU A 12 -20.95 -52.23 26.53
CA LEU A 12 -21.02 -53.69 26.40
C LEU A 12 -20.57 -54.15 25.02
N LEU A 13 -21.05 -53.49 23.97
CA LEU A 13 -20.66 -53.78 22.59
C LEU A 13 -19.18 -53.47 22.30
N LEU A 14 -18.61 -52.47 22.98
CA LEU A 14 -17.18 -52.15 22.90
C LEU A 14 -16.32 -53.33 23.41
N PHE A 15 -16.69 -53.92 24.55
CA PHE A 15 -16.00 -55.09 25.11
C PHE A 15 -16.29 -56.38 24.32
N ASP A 16 -17.43 -56.46 23.63
CA ASP A 16 -17.76 -57.53 22.69
C ASP A 16 -17.11 -57.35 21.29
N LEU A 17 -16.14 -56.42 21.16
CA LEU A 17 -15.40 -56.11 19.92
C LEU A 17 -16.27 -55.60 18.75
N ARG A 18 -17.50 -55.16 19.03
CA ARG A 18 -18.43 -54.55 18.05
C ARG A 18 -18.34 -53.03 18.07
N PHE A 19 -17.20 -52.51 17.62
CA PHE A 19 -16.84 -51.09 17.71
C PHE A 19 -17.77 -50.14 16.94
N GLU A 20 -18.27 -50.55 15.76
CA GLU A 20 -19.16 -49.71 14.95
C GLU A 20 -20.52 -49.50 15.65
N ASP A 21 -21.14 -50.58 16.13
CA ASP A 21 -22.40 -50.53 16.85
C ASP A 21 -22.26 -49.81 18.20
N ALA A 22 -21.14 -50.04 18.89
CA ALA A 22 -20.80 -49.35 20.12
C ALA A 22 -20.83 -47.82 19.92
N VAL A 23 -20.13 -47.33 18.89
CA VAL A 23 -20.08 -45.90 18.56
C VAL A 23 -21.41 -45.36 18.05
N ASN A 24 -22.15 -46.13 17.25
CA ASN A 24 -23.51 -45.74 16.85
C ASN A 24 -24.39 -45.49 18.08
N HIS A 25 -24.29 -46.33 19.12
CA HIS A 25 -25.00 -46.11 20.37
C HIS A 25 -24.44 -44.95 21.21
N PHE A 26 -23.13 -44.73 21.23
CA PHE A 26 -22.54 -43.56 21.89
C PHE A 26 -23.02 -42.24 21.26
N LEU A 27 -23.11 -42.17 19.92
CA LEU A 27 -23.59 -40.98 19.20
C LEU A 27 -25.07 -40.66 19.50
N LEU A 28 -25.89 -41.69 19.74
CA LEU A 28 -27.31 -41.54 20.11
C LEU A 28 -27.50 -41.14 21.58
N SER A 29 -26.45 -41.23 22.41
CA SER A 29 -26.54 -40.91 23.83
C SER A 29 -26.18 -39.45 24.11
N GLU A 30 -27.16 -38.65 24.53
CA GLU A 30 -26.93 -37.30 25.07
C GLU A 30 -26.15 -37.28 26.41
N THR A 31 -26.18 -38.39 27.17
CA THR A 31 -25.53 -38.48 28.50
C THR A 31 -24.08 -38.96 28.42
N MET A 32 -23.65 -39.51 27.28
CA MET A 32 -22.29 -40.00 27.08
C MET A 32 -21.33 -38.82 26.91
N GLN A 33 -20.29 -38.76 27.76
CA GLN A 33 -19.24 -37.74 27.67
C GLN A 33 -17.99 -38.30 26.97
N PRO A 34 -17.26 -37.48 26.20
CA PRO A 34 -16.03 -37.92 25.56
C PRO A 34 -14.95 -38.38 26.54
N SER A 35 -14.91 -37.80 27.74
CA SER A 35 -13.95 -38.16 28.77
C SER A 35 -14.05 -39.61 29.23
N GLU A 36 -15.19 -40.26 29.00
CA GLU A 36 -15.38 -41.68 29.33
C GLU A 36 -14.59 -42.62 28.39
N ILE A 37 -14.16 -42.14 27.22
CA ILE A 37 -13.37 -42.91 26.24
C ILE A 37 -11.86 -42.71 26.46
N PHE A 38 -11.43 -41.64 27.13
CA PHE A 38 -10.01 -41.31 27.29
C PHE A 38 -9.15 -42.45 27.88
N PRO A 39 -9.62 -43.20 28.91
CA PRO A 39 -8.84 -44.30 29.48
C PRO A 39 -8.61 -45.48 28.52
N PHE A 40 -9.38 -45.57 27.43
CA PHE A 40 -9.20 -46.58 26.39
C PHE A 40 -8.12 -46.19 25.38
N ILE A 41 -7.77 -44.90 25.28
CA ILE A 41 -6.82 -44.37 24.30
C ILE A 41 -5.42 -44.23 24.92
N MET A 42 -5.35 -43.80 26.18
CA MET A 42 -4.09 -43.56 26.88
C MET A 42 -4.13 -44.19 28.27
N PRO A 43 -3.06 -44.90 28.69
CA PRO A 43 -3.01 -45.53 30.00
C PRO A 43 -3.05 -44.49 31.12
N ASP A 44 -3.70 -44.84 32.23
CA ASP A 44 -3.72 -44.05 33.46
C ASP A 44 -2.42 -44.26 34.28
N PRO A 45 -1.93 -43.24 35.00
CA PRO A 45 -2.49 -41.89 35.13
C PRO A 45 -2.05 -40.95 33.99
N ASN A 46 -3.00 -40.20 33.44
CA ASN A 46 -2.79 -39.12 32.47
C ASN A 46 -3.47 -37.81 32.93
N ARG A 47 -3.26 -36.72 32.18
CA ARG A 47 -3.76 -35.38 32.52
C ARG A 47 -5.29 -35.30 32.64
N TRP A 48 -6.02 -36.20 32.00
CA TRP A 48 -7.48 -36.21 31.93
C TRP A 48 -8.12 -37.34 32.76
N SER A 49 -7.35 -38.15 33.50
CA SER A 49 -7.88 -39.25 34.34
C SER A 49 -8.92 -38.77 35.35
N ASP A 50 -8.77 -37.55 35.89
CA ASP A 50 -9.70 -36.97 36.86
C ASP A 50 -11.01 -36.46 36.22
N LEU A 51 -11.08 -36.34 34.89
CA LEU A 51 -12.28 -35.91 34.16
C LEU A 51 -13.25 -37.04 33.87
N VAL A 52 -12.86 -38.30 34.14
CA VAL A 52 -13.69 -39.47 33.88
C VAL A 52 -14.86 -39.50 34.87
N PRO A 53 -16.11 -39.33 34.41
CA PRO A 53 -17.26 -39.25 35.29
C PRO A 53 -17.60 -40.64 35.86
N ARG A 54 -17.86 -40.71 37.16
CA ARG A 54 -18.34 -41.95 37.81
C ARG A 54 -19.84 -42.12 37.61
N LYS A 55 -20.25 -42.65 36.46
CA LYS A 55 -21.68 -42.86 36.12
C LYS A 55 -22.17 -44.23 36.56
N ARG A 56 -23.49 -44.36 36.76
CA ARG A 56 -24.11 -45.57 37.34
C ARG A 56 -23.92 -46.85 36.51
N TYR A 57 -23.72 -46.74 35.19
CA TYR A 57 -23.48 -47.91 34.32
C TYR A 57 -22.05 -48.43 34.35
N TRP A 58 -21.11 -47.70 34.97
CA TRP A 58 -19.69 -48.11 35.04
C TRP A 58 -19.46 -49.39 35.85
N GLY A 59 -20.42 -49.78 36.70
CA GLY A 59 -20.36 -51.06 37.43
C GLY A 59 -20.85 -52.27 36.62
N LEU A 60 -21.27 -52.09 35.37
CA LEU A 60 -21.90 -53.12 34.54
C LEU A 60 -21.01 -53.61 33.39
N HIS A 61 -19.83 -53.03 33.22
CA HIS A 61 -18.81 -53.46 32.28
C HIS A 61 -17.46 -53.63 33.00
N PRO A 62 -16.50 -54.37 32.43
CA PRO A 62 -15.13 -54.45 32.96
C PRO A 62 -14.50 -53.05 33.14
N PRO A 63 -13.52 -52.88 34.05
CA PRO A 63 -12.82 -51.61 34.18
C PRO A 63 -12.18 -51.21 32.84
N PRO A 64 -12.14 -49.90 32.51
CA PRO A 64 -11.55 -49.48 31.26
C PRO A 64 -10.05 -49.83 31.25
N LYS A 65 -9.59 -50.27 30.09
CA LYS A 65 -8.19 -50.57 29.79
C LYS A 65 -7.88 -50.01 28.40
N PRO A 66 -6.60 -49.81 28.06
CA PRO A 66 -6.21 -49.45 26.70
C PRO A 66 -6.84 -50.40 25.67
N LEU A 67 -7.20 -49.86 24.50
CA LEU A 67 -7.86 -50.58 23.40
C LEU A 67 -7.12 -51.87 23.01
N GLU A 68 -5.80 -51.84 23.04
CA GLU A 68 -4.95 -52.99 22.79
C GLU A 68 -5.25 -54.14 23.76
N GLU A 69 -5.35 -53.83 25.06
CA GLU A 69 -5.65 -54.83 26.08
C GLU A 69 -7.10 -55.32 26.02
N VAL A 70 -8.05 -54.43 25.69
CA VAL A 70 -9.46 -54.82 25.51
C VAL A 70 -9.61 -55.80 24.34
N ILE A 71 -8.91 -55.54 23.24
CA ILE A 71 -8.89 -56.43 22.07
C ILE A 71 -8.17 -57.73 22.40
N ASP A 72 -7.05 -57.68 23.12
CA ASP A 72 -6.31 -58.89 23.51
C ASP A 72 -7.15 -59.77 24.45
N ASP A 73 -7.81 -59.19 25.45
CA ASP A 73 -8.74 -59.89 26.35
C ASP A 73 -9.94 -60.48 25.56
N GLY A 74 -10.51 -59.72 24.63
CA GLY A 74 -11.62 -60.17 23.77
C GLY A 74 -11.22 -61.29 22.79
N LEU A 75 -10.02 -61.24 22.23
CA LEU A 75 -9.50 -62.31 21.38
C LEU A 75 -9.24 -63.58 22.20
N ILE A 76 -8.77 -63.47 23.43
CA ILE A 76 -8.60 -64.61 24.35
C ILE A 76 -9.95 -65.25 24.67
N THR A 77 -11.00 -64.47 24.95
CA THR A 77 -12.34 -65.01 25.21
C THR A 77 -12.94 -65.69 23.98
N ILE A 78 -12.73 -65.16 22.77
CA ILE A 78 -13.13 -65.81 21.51
C ILE A 78 -12.37 -67.12 21.30
N GLN A 79 -11.05 -67.15 21.56
CA GLN A 79 -10.25 -68.38 21.46
C GLN A 79 -10.69 -69.45 22.47
N GLN A 80 -10.99 -69.05 23.71
CA GLN A 80 -11.54 -69.95 24.73
C GLN A 80 -12.92 -70.47 24.34
N ALA A 81 -13.78 -69.62 23.78
CA ALA A 81 -15.11 -70.02 23.30
C ALA A 81 -15.03 -70.99 22.12
N LEU A 82 -14.12 -70.75 21.16
CA LEU A 82 -13.81 -71.69 20.06
C LEU A 82 -13.37 -73.06 20.59
N PHE A 83 -12.56 -73.08 21.66
CA PHE A 83 -12.12 -74.31 22.30
C PHE A 83 -13.27 -75.05 23.00
N LEU A 84 -14.11 -74.32 23.75
CA LEU A 84 -15.26 -74.88 24.47
C LEU A 84 -16.36 -75.40 23.53
N LYS A 85 -16.59 -74.70 22.41
CA LYS A 85 -17.51 -75.15 21.36
C LYS A 85 -17.03 -76.42 20.67
N LYS A 86 -15.72 -76.54 20.41
CA LYS A 86 -15.10 -77.81 19.96
C LYS A 86 -15.24 -78.94 20.98
N ALA A 87 -15.37 -78.61 22.26
CA ALA A 87 -15.63 -79.55 23.35
C ALA A 87 -17.13 -79.84 23.61
N GLY A 88 -18.05 -79.26 22.81
CA GLY A 88 -19.49 -79.51 22.89
C GLY A 88 -20.27 -78.66 23.90
N VAL A 89 -19.69 -77.53 24.34
CA VAL A 89 -20.34 -76.58 25.26
C VAL A 89 -20.84 -75.37 24.47
N ASP A 90 -22.12 -75.02 24.61
CA ASP A 90 -22.69 -73.83 23.99
C ASP A 90 -22.11 -72.56 24.62
N THR A 91 -21.57 -71.67 23.77
CA THR A 91 -20.96 -70.40 24.16
C THR A 91 -21.74 -69.22 23.56
N VAL A 92 -21.85 -68.12 24.30
CA VAL A 92 -22.63 -66.91 23.93
C VAL A 92 -21.90 -66.02 22.89
N VAL A 93 -20.81 -66.49 22.29
CA VAL A 93 -20.00 -65.72 21.33
C VAL A 93 -20.63 -65.81 19.94
N ASP A 94 -20.65 -64.66 19.24
CA ASP A 94 -21.29 -64.51 17.93
C ASP A 94 -20.76 -65.53 16.91
N GLU A 95 -21.68 -66.17 16.16
CA GLU A 95 -21.36 -67.23 15.20
C GLU A 95 -20.44 -66.74 14.07
N ASP A 96 -20.50 -65.44 13.76
CA ASP A 96 -19.69 -64.79 12.73
C ASP A 96 -18.19 -64.78 13.10
N PHE A 97 -17.84 -64.49 14.36
CA PHE A 97 -16.44 -64.53 14.85
C PHE A 97 -15.88 -65.95 14.89
N LEU A 98 -16.74 -66.97 15.00
CA LEU A 98 -16.35 -68.38 15.05
C LEU A 98 -16.05 -68.95 13.65
N SER A 99 -16.63 -68.34 12.61
CA SER A 99 -16.45 -68.75 11.21
C SER A 99 -15.22 -68.14 10.55
N ASN A 100 -14.89 -66.87 10.86
CA ASN A 100 -13.69 -66.17 10.42
C ASN A 100 -13.14 -65.31 11.57
N PRO A 101 -12.07 -65.74 12.27
CA PRO A 101 -11.52 -64.96 13.37
C PRO A 101 -10.89 -63.66 12.82
N PRO A 102 -11.30 -62.49 13.31
CA PRO A 102 -10.77 -61.21 12.86
C PRO A 102 -9.31 -61.08 13.29
N SER A 103 -8.50 -60.42 12.46
CA SER A 103 -7.12 -60.16 12.84
C SER A 103 -7.05 -59.04 13.89
N ARG A 104 -6.08 -59.14 14.80
CA ARG A 104 -5.85 -58.11 15.83
C ARG A 104 -5.64 -56.72 15.22
N ALA A 105 -4.95 -56.65 14.07
CA ALA A 105 -4.68 -55.41 13.37
C ALA A 105 -5.97 -54.79 12.79
N ASP A 106 -6.83 -55.59 12.16
CA ASP A 106 -8.10 -55.11 11.61
C ASP A 106 -9.04 -54.61 12.71
N LEU A 107 -9.08 -55.32 13.86
CA LEU A 107 -9.88 -54.88 15.01
C LEU A 107 -9.36 -53.57 15.60
N LEU A 108 -8.04 -53.41 15.74
CA LEU A 108 -7.44 -52.16 16.21
C LEU A 108 -7.75 -51.01 15.25
N GLU A 109 -7.58 -51.22 13.95
CA GLU A 109 -7.91 -50.23 12.93
C GLU A 109 -9.39 -49.83 12.97
N LEU A 110 -10.31 -50.81 13.05
CA LEU A 110 -11.74 -50.57 13.18
C LEU A 110 -12.10 -49.83 14.47
N ALA A 111 -11.48 -50.20 15.59
CA ALA A 111 -11.72 -49.55 16.87
C ALA A 111 -11.26 -48.09 16.84
N ILE A 112 -10.05 -47.83 16.35
CA ILE A 112 -9.50 -46.48 16.22
C ILE A 112 -10.36 -45.62 15.28
N ARG A 113 -10.74 -46.14 14.09
CA ARG A 113 -11.60 -45.40 13.14
C ARG A 113 -12.95 -45.02 13.73
N ASN A 114 -13.58 -45.93 14.46
CA ASN A 114 -14.87 -45.66 15.08
C ASN A 114 -14.74 -44.66 16.25
N ILE A 115 -13.67 -44.75 17.04
CA ILE A 115 -13.42 -43.76 18.11
C ILE A 115 -13.11 -42.37 17.53
N ILE A 116 -12.32 -42.29 16.44
CA ILE A 116 -12.13 -41.03 15.70
C ILE A 116 -13.47 -40.45 15.28
N ARG A 117 -14.36 -41.27 14.69
CA ARG A 117 -15.71 -40.83 14.29
C ARG A 117 -16.51 -40.26 15.47
N TYR A 118 -16.45 -40.90 16.63
CA TYR A 118 -17.12 -40.41 17.83
C TYR A 118 -16.53 -39.08 18.34
N LEU A 119 -15.19 -38.98 18.40
CA LEU A 119 -14.51 -37.78 18.87
C LEU A 119 -14.71 -36.59 17.91
N CYS A 120 -14.66 -36.81 16.60
CA CYS A 120 -15.00 -35.79 15.60
C CYS A 120 -16.44 -35.27 15.78
N ALA A 121 -17.41 -36.15 16.00
CA ALA A 121 -18.79 -35.75 16.26
C ALA A 121 -18.94 -35.01 17.61
N SER A 122 -18.12 -35.36 18.59
CA SER A 122 -18.10 -34.71 19.90
C SER A 122 -17.48 -33.32 19.85
N ARG A 123 -16.46 -33.11 19.02
CA ARG A 123 -15.82 -31.80 18.77
C ARG A 123 -16.79 -30.75 18.20
N MET A 124 -17.86 -31.20 17.53
CA MET A 124 -18.91 -30.31 17.02
C MET A 124 -19.91 -29.87 18.09
N LYS A 125 -19.81 -30.39 19.32
CA LYS A 125 -20.66 -30.02 20.46
C LYS A 125 -19.92 -28.99 21.33
N ASP A 126 -20.67 -28.12 22.00
CA ASP A 126 -20.12 -27.19 22.99
C ASP A 126 -19.69 -27.95 24.26
N LEU A 127 -18.42 -28.31 24.34
CA LEU A 127 -17.83 -29.03 25.47
C LEU A 127 -17.02 -28.09 26.39
N PRO A 128 -16.87 -28.42 27.69
CA PRO A 128 -15.97 -27.71 28.59
C PRO A 128 -14.52 -27.72 28.09
N SER A 129 -13.75 -26.67 28.40
CA SER A 129 -12.34 -26.56 27.96
C SER A 129 -11.45 -27.78 28.25
N PRO A 130 -11.46 -28.42 29.46
CA PRO A 130 -10.58 -29.57 29.70
C PRO A 130 -11.03 -30.83 28.94
N GLU A 131 -12.32 -30.97 28.61
CA GLU A 131 -12.82 -32.07 27.80
C GLU A 131 -12.44 -31.85 26.32
N MET A 132 -12.52 -30.62 25.82
CA MET A 132 -12.04 -30.26 24.48
C MET A 132 -10.54 -30.51 24.33
N GLU A 133 -9.72 -30.13 25.33
CA GLU A 133 -8.27 -30.38 25.34
C GLU A 133 -7.96 -31.87 25.16
N GLY A 134 -8.70 -32.74 25.86
CA GLY A 134 -8.56 -34.18 25.73
C GLY A 134 -9.02 -34.68 24.37
N VAL A 135 -10.18 -34.25 23.88
CA VAL A 135 -10.72 -34.65 22.56
C VAL A 135 -9.74 -34.32 21.45
N ASP A 136 -9.25 -33.09 21.37
CA ASP A 136 -8.33 -32.66 20.31
C ASP A 136 -6.97 -33.35 20.43
N THR A 137 -6.43 -33.52 21.65
CA THR A 137 -5.14 -34.19 21.84
C THR A 137 -5.24 -35.67 21.47
N PHE A 138 -6.26 -36.39 21.94
CA PHE A 138 -6.46 -37.80 21.60
C PHE A 138 -6.81 -38.03 20.12
N LEU A 139 -7.52 -37.10 19.46
CA LEU A 139 -7.69 -37.16 18.01
C LEU A 139 -6.33 -37.16 17.28
N MET A 140 -5.36 -36.35 17.74
CA MET A 140 -4.02 -36.36 17.18
C MET A 140 -3.30 -37.70 17.38
N TYR A 141 -3.39 -38.29 18.58
CA TYR A 141 -2.85 -39.64 18.86
C TYR A 141 -3.45 -40.72 17.94
N LEU A 142 -4.77 -40.70 17.76
CA LEU A 142 -5.48 -41.69 16.97
C LEU A 142 -5.23 -41.51 15.46
N TYR A 143 -5.17 -40.26 14.97
CA TYR A 143 -4.76 -40.00 13.59
C TYR A 143 -3.35 -40.49 13.32
N ARG A 144 -2.42 -40.25 14.24
CA ARG A 144 -1.05 -40.80 14.15
C ARG A 144 -1.04 -42.32 14.13
N ALA A 145 -1.83 -42.97 14.98
CA ALA A 145 -1.89 -44.44 15.04
C ALA A 145 -2.35 -45.08 13.72
N LEU A 146 -3.13 -44.36 12.91
CA LEU A 146 -3.57 -44.78 11.57
C LEU A 146 -2.78 -44.14 10.41
N ASP A 147 -1.72 -43.39 10.71
CA ASP A 147 -0.94 -42.61 9.72
C ASP A 147 -1.81 -41.68 8.84
N LEU A 148 -2.85 -41.10 9.43
CA LEU A 148 -3.78 -40.18 8.76
C LEU A 148 -3.22 -38.75 8.76
N VAL A 149 -2.17 -38.51 7.97
CA VAL A 149 -1.46 -37.22 7.88
C VAL A 149 -2.39 -36.05 7.58
N ASP A 150 -3.30 -36.20 6.61
CA ASP A 150 -4.26 -35.14 6.26
C ASP A 150 -5.18 -34.76 7.44
N GLY A 151 -5.55 -35.73 8.27
CA GLY A 151 -6.38 -35.50 9.46
C GLY A 151 -5.61 -34.71 10.52
N MET A 152 -4.34 -35.08 10.72
CA MET A 152 -3.44 -34.41 11.65
C MET A 152 -3.18 -32.95 11.24
N GLU A 153 -2.83 -32.70 9.98
CA GLU A 153 -2.57 -31.34 9.48
C GLU A 153 -3.82 -30.45 9.54
N LYS A 154 -5.00 -30.98 9.17
CA LYS A 154 -6.27 -30.24 9.27
C LYS A 154 -6.61 -29.90 10.71
N LEU A 155 -6.40 -30.82 11.65
CA LEU A 155 -6.64 -30.56 13.06
C LEU A 155 -5.69 -29.48 13.59
N ALA A 156 -4.39 -29.59 13.28
CA ALA A 156 -3.35 -28.68 13.73
C ALA A 156 -3.48 -27.25 13.16
N SER A 157 -3.95 -27.12 11.91
CA SER A 157 -4.20 -25.82 11.26
C SER A 157 -5.53 -25.17 11.69
N SER A 158 -6.51 -25.97 12.11
CA SER A 158 -7.79 -25.46 12.61
C SER A 158 -7.70 -24.95 14.05
N GLN A 159 -8.72 -24.22 14.51
CA GLN A 159 -8.83 -23.83 15.93
C GLN A 159 -8.87 -25.08 16.83
N ASN A 160 -7.82 -25.29 17.62
CA ASN A 160 -7.65 -26.51 18.40
C ASN A 160 -7.24 -26.20 19.86
N SER A 161 -7.58 -27.13 20.73
CA SER A 161 -7.26 -27.16 22.16
C SER A 161 -6.21 -28.22 22.51
N CYS A 162 -5.49 -28.75 21.51
CA CYS A 162 -4.41 -29.71 21.68
C CYS A 162 -3.36 -29.28 22.73
N VAL A 163 -2.86 -30.23 23.52
CA VAL A 163 -1.76 -30.03 24.47
C VAL A 163 -0.43 -30.27 23.77
N VAL A 164 0.36 -29.21 23.60
CA VAL A 164 1.61 -29.24 22.83
C VAL A 164 2.69 -30.07 23.51
N ASP A 165 2.83 -29.96 24.83
CA ASP A 165 3.89 -30.64 25.59
C ASP A 165 3.85 -32.17 25.46
N GLU A 166 2.65 -32.74 25.35
CA GLU A 166 2.47 -34.19 25.16
C GLU A 166 2.68 -34.61 23.70
N LEU A 167 2.31 -33.75 22.74
CA LEU A 167 2.38 -34.05 21.32
C LEU A 167 3.77 -33.77 20.71
N GLU A 168 4.58 -32.91 21.33
CA GLU A 168 5.92 -32.51 20.85
C GLU A 168 6.83 -33.73 20.66
N SER A 169 7.05 -34.53 21.71
CA SER A 169 7.90 -35.73 21.61
C SER A 169 7.32 -36.77 20.65
N LEU A 170 6.00 -36.91 20.61
CA LEU A 170 5.36 -37.95 19.81
C LEU A 170 5.40 -37.66 18.31
N LEU A 171 5.22 -36.39 17.93
CA LEU A 171 5.27 -35.98 16.53
C LEU A 171 6.72 -35.88 16.03
N ASP A 172 7.66 -35.51 16.91
CA ASP A 172 9.09 -35.51 16.59
C ASP A 172 9.62 -36.93 16.38
N ASP A 173 9.33 -37.85 17.31
CA ASP A 173 9.74 -39.27 17.23
C ASP A 173 9.14 -40.00 16.01
N SER A 174 7.94 -39.60 15.58
CA SER A 174 7.25 -40.18 14.41
C SER A 174 7.60 -39.50 13.08
N GLY A 175 8.38 -38.42 13.10
CA GLY A 175 8.79 -37.69 11.89
C GLY A 175 7.69 -36.81 11.27
N HIS A 176 6.56 -36.59 11.94
CA HIS A 176 5.47 -35.73 11.47
C HIS A 176 5.71 -34.24 11.80
N LEU A 177 6.89 -33.74 11.41
CA LEU A 177 7.35 -32.38 11.71
C LEU A 177 6.43 -31.28 11.13
N ARG A 178 5.80 -31.55 9.98
CA ARG A 178 4.87 -30.59 9.34
C ARG A 178 3.63 -30.35 10.19
N THR A 179 3.03 -31.42 10.72
CA THR A 179 1.92 -31.33 11.67
C THR A 179 2.33 -30.57 12.93
N LEU A 180 3.53 -30.84 13.45
CA LEU A 180 4.06 -30.16 14.62
C LEU A 180 4.26 -28.65 14.36
N ALA A 181 4.72 -28.26 13.17
CA ALA A 181 4.87 -26.86 12.79
C ALA A 181 3.51 -26.12 12.72
N PHE A 182 2.48 -26.76 12.13
CA PHE A 182 1.11 -26.22 12.16
C PHE A 182 0.57 -26.08 13.59
N LEU A 183 0.87 -27.05 14.46
CA LEU A 183 0.44 -27.03 15.84
C LEU A 183 1.08 -25.86 16.61
N TYR A 184 2.39 -25.64 16.45
CA TYR A 184 3.05 -24.49 17.06
C TYR A 184 2.52 -23.15 16.53
N GLY A 185 2.24 -23.07 15.22
CA GLY A 185 1.65 -21.89 14.60
C GLY A 185 0.29 -21.55 15.20
N SER A 186 -0.63 -22.52 15.29
CA SER A 186 -1.97 -22.31 15.86
C SER A 186 -1.97 -21.94 17.35
N LYS A 187 -0.92 -22.29 18.09
CA LYS A 187 -0.74 -21.96 19.51
C LYS A 187 0.03 -20.67 19.76
N GLY A 188 0.46 -19.98 18.71
CA GLY A 188 1.24 -18.74 18.82
C GLY A 188 2.70 -18.94 19.23
N MET A 189 3.22 -20.18 19.17
CA MET A 189 4.63 -20.48 19.42
C MET A 189 5.47 -20.27 18.14
N CYS A 190 5.51 -19.04 17.65
CA CYS A 190 6.05 -18.69 16.33
C CYS A 190 7.51 -19.09 16.12
N SER A 191 8.38 -18.92 17.13
CA SER A 191 9.81 -19.25 17.03
C SER A 191 10.07 -20.75 16.78
N LYS A 192 9.39 -21.62 17.55
CA LYS A 192 9.48 -23.07 17.35
C LYS A 192 8.92 -23.47 15.99
N ALA A 193 7.76 -22.94 15.59
CA ALA A 193 7.15 -23.23 14.30
C ALA A 193 8.09 -22.90 13.13
N LEU A 194 8.66 -21.70 13.12
CA LEU A 194 9.55 -21.23 12.05
C LEU A 194 10.88 -21.99 12.00
N SER A 195 11.41 -22.41 13.15
CA SER A 195 12.60 -23.26 13.18
C SER A 195 12.37 -24.60 12.48
N ILE A 196 11.19 -25.19 12.64
CA ILE A 196 10.81 -26.45 11.99
C ILE A 196 10.54 -26.22 10.50
N TRP A 197 9.85 -25.15 10.13
CA TRP A 197 9.67 -24.79 8.71
C TRP A 197 11.00 -24.58 7.99
N ARG A 198 11.98 -23.96 8.66
CA ARG A 198 13.35 -23.82 8.14
C ARG A 198 14.05 -25.16 7.94
N ILE A 199 13.87 -26.11 8.86
CA ILE A 199 14.42 -27.47 8.72
C ILE A 199 13.73 -28.20 7.56
N LEU A 200 12.41 -28.08 7.44
CA LEU A 200 11.63 -28.67 6.37
C LEU A 200 12.08 -28.13 5.00
N ALA A 201 12.19 -26.81 4.83
CA ALA A 201 12.66 -26.20 3.59
C ALA A 201 14.06 -26.70 3.17
N ARG A 202 15.00 -26.83 4.13
CA ARG A 202 16.33 -27.40 3.89
C ARG A 202 16.29 -28.88 3.50
N ASN A 203 15.39 -29.65 4.09
CA ASN A 203 15.27 -31.07 3.84
C ASN A 203 14.59 -31.36 2.48
N TYR A 204 13.65 -30.52 2.05
CA TYR A 204 13.07 -30.57 0.70
C TYR A 204 14.09 -30.17 -0.36
N SER A 205 14.83 -29.07 -0.17
CA SER A 205 15.89 -28.63 -1.10
C SER A 205 17.05 -29.64 -1.22
N ALA A 206 17.36 -30.38 -0.14
CA ALA A 206 18.34 -31.48 -0.17
C ALA A 206 17.83 -32.75 -0.88
N GLY A 207 16.56 -32.80 -1.31
CA GLY A 207 15.95 -33.96 -1.96
C GLY A 207 15.75 -35.18 -1.05
N LEU A 208 15.85 -35.00 0.27
CA LEU A 208 15.63 -36.08 1.26
C LEU A 208 14.14 -36.47 1.36
N TRP A 209 13.24 -35.54 1.01
CA TRP A 209 11.79 -35.71 1.11
C TRP A 209 11.19 -35.49 -0.28
N LYS A 210 10.42 -36.45 -0.77
CA LYS A 210 9.67 -36.31 -2.03
C LYS A 210 8.32 -35.64 -1.76
N ASP A 211 7.90 -34.77 -2.67
CA ASP A 211 6.58 -34.14 -2.64
C ASP A 211 5.49 -35.20 -2.54
N LEU A 212 4.52 -34.98 -1.64
CA LEU A 212 3.37 -35.85 -1.37
C LEU A 212 2.43 -36.03 -2.59
N SER A 213 2.74 -35.45 -3.75
CA SER A 213 1.89 -35.37 -4.93
C SER A 213 2.04 -36.52 -5.95
N GLU A 214 2.90 -37.52 -5.76
CA GLU A 214 3.06 -38.57 -6.79
C GLU A 214 1.97 -39.65 -6.80
N ASN A 215 1.12 -39.76 -5.77
CA ASN A 215 0.12 -40.83 -5.69
C ASN A 215 -1.33 -40.30 -5.62
N GLY A 216 -1.87 -39.79 -6.73
CA GLY A 216 -3.32 -39.57 -6.83
C GLY A 216 -3.80 -38.74 -8.02
N SER A 217 -4.44 -39.41 -8.97
CA SER A 217 -5.28 -38.86 -10.06
C SER A 217 -4.66 -37.87 -11.06
N SER A 218 -4.49 -38.38 -12.29
CA SER A 218 -4.55 -37.63 -13.54
C SER A 218 -5.74 -36.66 -13.58
N GLY A 219 -5.47 -35.35 -13.56
CA GLY A 219 -6.44 -34.32 -13.93
C GLY A 219 -6.04 -32.90 -13.51
N THR A 220 -5.81 -32.04 -14.51
CA THR A 220 -5.64 -30.57 -14.46
C THR A 220 -4.34 -30.01 -13.85
N SER A 221 -3.63 -29.24 -14.69
CA SER A 221 -2.41 -28.48 -14.40
C SER A 221 -2.69 -27.23 -13.55
N VAL A 222 -2.98 -27.42 -12.27
CA VAL A 222 -2.99 -26.34 -11.29
C VAL A 222 -1.81 -26.59 -10.35
N ASP A 223 -0.78 -25.74 -10.47
CA ASP A 223 0.40 -25.57 -9.62
C ASP A 223 0.81 -26.75 -8.74
N LYS A 224 1.72 -27.60 -9.23
CA LYS A 224 2.54 -28.46 -8.38
C LYS A 224 3.53 -27.58 -7.61
N ARG A 225 3.08 -26.95 -6.52
CA ARG A 225 3.95 -26.22 -5.60
C ARG A 225 4.86 -27.20 -4.88
N SER A 226 6.16 -26.94 -4.89
CA SER A 226 7.14 -27.78 -4.19
C SER A 226 6.90 -27.77 -2.67
N GLY A 227 7.29 -28.83 -1.95
CA GLY A 227 7.23 -28.85 -0.48
C GLY A 227 8.00 -27.69 0.17
N GLU A 228 9.03 -27.18 -0.51
CA GLU A 228 9.80 -25.99 -0.13
C GLU A 228 8.97 -24.70 -0.23
N GLU A 229 8.21 -24.50 -1.31
CA GLU A 229 7.29 -23.38 -1.46
C GLU A 229 6.18 -23.41 -0.40
N ILE A 230 5.64 -24.57 -0.08
CA ILE A 230 4.61 -24.71 0.97
C ILE A 230 5.17 -24.28 2.33
N ALA A 231 6.40 -24.70 2.65
CA ALA A 231 7.07 -24.29 3.88
C ALA A 231 7.31 -22.77 3.92
N ALA A 232 7.72 -22.16 2.80
CA ALA A 232 7.92 -20.72 2.69
C ALA A 232 6.61 -19.94 2.84
N ILE A 233 5.50 -20.42 2.24
CA ILE A 233 4.18 -19.79 2.34
C ILE A 233 3.68 -19.80 3.80
N GLU A 234 3.77 -20.93 4.48
CA GLU A 234 3.29 -21.04 5.86
C GLU A 234 4.16 -20.25 6.84
N ALA A 235 5.48 -20.27 6.64
CA ALA A 235 6.38 -19.39 7.38
C ALA A 235 6.04 -17.91 7.13
N ALA A 236 5.79 -17.51 5.88
CA ALA A 236 5.40 -16.16 5.54
C ALA A 236 4.06 -15.75 6.20
N ASN A 237 3.08 -16.65 6.30
CA ASN A 237 1.82 -16.38 6.99
C ASN A 237 2.03 -16.08 8.49
N ILE A 238 2.90 -16.83 9.16
CA ILE A 238 3.27 -16.59 10.57
C ILE A 238 4.04 -15.28 10.71
N LEU A 239 4.96 -14.99 9.77
CA LEU A 239 5.77 -13.77 9.81
C LEU A 239 4.98 -12.49 9.51
N LYS A 240 3.88 -12.58 8.75
CA LYS A 240 2.96 -11.47 8.47
C LYS A 240 2.22 -11.00 9.72
N THR A 241 1.90 -11.90 10.63
CA THR A 241 1.18 -11.59 11.88
C THR A 241 2.14 -11.30 13.04
N SER A 242 3.36 -11.83 13.01
CA SER A 242 4.37 -11.57 14.03
C SER A 242 4.82 -10.11 14.05
N SER A 243 4.85 -9.55 15.26
CA SER A 243 5.39 -8.21 15.54
C SER A 243 6.82 -8.26 16.13
N ASP A 244 7.39 -9.45 16.30
CA ASP A 244 8.77 -9.62 16.77
C ASP A 244 9.77 -9.39 15.63
N GLU A 245 10.52 -8.30 15.74
CA GLU A 245 11.41 -7.81 14.70
C GLU A 245 12.60 -8.74 14.45
N ASP A 246 13.28 -9.20 15.51
CA ASP A 246 14.49 -10.02 15.37
C ASP A 246 14.16 -11.37 14.72
N LEU A 247 13.00 -11.93 15.09
CA LEU A 247 12.47 -13.18 14.54
C LEU A 247 12.09 -13.04 13.05
N VAL A 248 11.49 -11.91 12.65
CA VAL A 248 11.19 -11.66 11.24
C VAL A 248 12.47 -11.54 10.42
N LEU A 249 13.46 -10.79 10.90
CA LEU A 249 14.71 -10.55 10.17
C LEU A 249 15.56 -11.82 10.06
N GLU A 250 15.64 -12.67 11.09
CA GLU A 250 16.35 -13.96 11.02
C GLU A 250 15.76 -14.87 9.94
N HIS A 251 14.43 -14.95 9.87
CA HIS A 251 13.74 -15.87 8.97
C HIS A 251 13.45 -15.28 7.59
N LEU A 252 13.61 -13.98 7.37
CA LEU A 252 13.39 -13.37 6.07
C LEU A 252 14.44 -13.80 5.03
N GLY A 253 15.68 -14.00 5.46
CA GLY A 253 16.79 -14.35 4.56
C GLY A 253 16.50 -15.60 3.71
N TRP A 254 16.11 -16.70 4.37
CA TRP A 254 15.83 -17.96 3.68
C TRP A 254 14.49 -17.97 2.94
N VAL A 255 13.47 -17.24 3.42
CA VAL A 255 12.21 -17.07 2.67
C VAL A 255 12.48 -16.33 1.36
N ALA A 256 13.33 -15.29 1.41
CA ALA A 256 13.73 -14.53 0.23
C ALA A 256 14.62 -15.30 -0.75
N ASP A 257 15.33 -16.35 -0.29
CA ASP A 257 16.08 -17.25 -1.18
C ASP A 257 15.15 -18.15 -2.00
N ILE A 258 13.99 -18.52 -1.43
CA ILE A 258 12.99 -19.37 -2.08
C ILE A 258 12.06 -18.53 -2.96
N ASP A 259 11.46 -17.47 -2.40
CA ASP A 259 10.51 -16.61 -3.09
C ASP A 259 10.61 -15.15 -2.63
N GLN A 260 10.98 -14.28 -3.57
CA GLN A 260 11.14 -12.85 -3.34
C GLN A 260 9.80 -12.13 -3.11
N GLU A 261 8.72 -12.57 -3.75
CA GLU A 261 7.40 -11.95 -3.61
C GLU A 261 6.80 -12.22 -2.23
N LEU A 262 7.01 -13.42 -1.69
CA LEU A 262 6.62 -13.74 -0.32
C LEU A 262 7.39 -12.90 0.70
N ALA A 263 8.70 -12.71 0.50
CA ALA A 263 9.50 -11.86 1.36
C ALA A 263 9.00 -10.40 1.36
N ILE A 264 8.65 -9.86 0.19
CA ILE A 264 8.04 -8.53 0.08
C ILE A 264 6.70 -8.49 0.82
N ALA A 265 5.82 -9.48 0.59
CA ALA A 265 4.51 -9.53 1.23
C ALA A 265 4.60 -9.68 2.76
N VAL A 266 5.68 -10.28 3.28
CA VAL A 266 5.99 -10.29 4.72
C VAL A 266 6.39 -8.88 5.16
N LEU A 267 7.30 -8.20 4.47
CA LEU A 267 7.75 -6.86 4.87
C LEU A 267 6.63 -5.82 4.85
N THR A 268 5.77 -5.85 3.84
CA THR A 268 4.70 -4.86 3.61
C THR A 268 3.36 -5.22 4.29
N SER A 269 3.36 -6.17 5.24
CA SER A 269 2.11 -6.62 5.85
C SER A 269 1.50 -5.60 6.80
N GLU A 270 0.24 -5.23 6.55
CA GLU A 270 -0.57 -4.37 7.42
C GLU A 270 -1.16 -5.11 8.63
N MET A 271 -1.03 -6.44 8.69
CA MET A 271 -1.64 -7.26 9.75
C MET A 271 -0.87 -7.21 11.08
N ARG A 272 0.25 -6.48 11.15
CA ARG A 272 1.06 -6.34 12.37
C ARG A 272 0.51 -5.27 13.30
N GLU A 273 0.57 -5.54 14.60
CA GLU A 273 0.21 -4.56 15.63
C GLU A 273 1.26 -3.45 15.74
N SER A 274 2.54 -3.79 15.59
CA SER A 274 3.64 -2.82 15.47
C SER A 274 4.46 -3.09 14.21
N GLN A 275 4.64 -2.05 13.39
CA GLN A 275 5.45 -2.14 12.18
C GLN A 275 6.95 -2.22 12.52
N LEU A 276 7.71 -2.88 11.64
CA LEU A 276 9.15 -3.08 11.76
C LEU A 276 9.90 -1.75 11.62
N SER A 277 11.06 -1.63 12.25
CA SER A 277 11.88 -0.41 12.09
C SER A 277 12.53 -0.39 10.70
N PRO A 278 12.31 0.69 9.91
CA PRO A 278 12.85 0.76 8.55
C PRO A 278 14.38 0.62 8.50
N GLU A 279 15.10 1.17 9.48
CA GLU A 279 16.57 1.12 9.56
C GLU A 279 17.09 -0.31 9.67
N LYS A 280 16.51 -1.13 10.55
CA LYS A 280 16.96 -2.52 10.75
C LYS A 280 16.56 -3.41 9.58
N VAL A 281 15.39 -3.18 8.97
CA VAL A 281 14.97 -3.92 7.78
C VAL A 281 15.91 -3.64 6.61
N VAL A 282 16.22 -2.36 6.35
CA VAL A 282 17.17 -1.98 5.29
C VAL A 282 18.56 -2.58 5.56
N ALA A 283 19.03 -2.59 6.80
CA ALA A 283 20.30 -3.20 7.17
C ALA A 283 20.34 -4.73 7.05
N ALA A 284 19.18 -5.40 7.19
CA ALA A 284 19.06 -6.85 7.16
C ALA A 284 18.84 -7.43 5.75
N ILE A 285 18.37 -6.63 4.79
CA ILE A 285 18.22 -7.07 3.41
C ILE A 285 19.61 -7.20 2.77
N ASP A 286 19.92 -8.40 2.24
CA ASP A 286 21.15 -8.65 1.50
C ASP A 286 21.32 -7.65 0.34
N ALA A 287 22.53 -7.08 0.21
CA ALA A 287 22.83 -6.10 -0.83
C ALA A 287 22.63 -6.62 -2.27
N GLU A 288 22.62 -7.95 -2.46
CA GLU A 288 22.38 -8.60 -3.75
C GLU A 288 20.89 -8.66 -4.11
N LYS A 289 19.98 -8.56 -3.14
CA LYS A 289 18.51 -8.67 -3.34
C LYS A 289 17.87 -7.30 -3.61
N VAL A 290 18.34 -6.64 -4.67
CA VAL A 290 17.97 -5.26 -5.04
C VAL A 290 16.45 -5.08 -5.23
N VAL A 291 15.75 -6.08 -5.75
CA VAL A 291 14.30 -6.02 -6.02
C VAL A 291 13.48 -5.91 -4.74
N ILE A 292 13.84 -6.67 -3.70
CA ILE A 292 13.16 -6.65 -2.40
C ILE A 292 13.38 -5.28 -1.74
N HIS A 293 14.62 -4.80 -1.77
CA HIS A 293 14.98 -3.48 -1.24
C HIS A 293 14.22 -2.35 -1.94
N GLN A 294 14.17 -2.35 -3.28
CA GLN A 294 13.41 -1.37 -4.06
C GLN A 294 11.91 -1.40 -3.73
N ARG A 295 11.31 -2.59 -3.64
CA ARG A 295 9.86 -2.70 -3.39
C ARG A 295 9.49 -2.30 -1.96
N TYR A 296 10.35 -2.63 -1.00
CA TYR A 296 10.18 -2.20 0.39
C TYR A 296 10.30 -0.67 0.53
N LEU A 297 11.33 -0.06 -0.06
CA LEU A 297 11.47 1.41 -0.06
C LEU A 297 10.31 2.09 -0.77
N GLN A 298 9.82 1.54 -1.89
CA GLN A 298 8.65 2.07 -2.57
C GLN A 298 7.42 2.06 -1.64
N TRP A 299 7.18 0.95 -0.93
CA TRP A 299 6.09 0.85 0.04
C TRP A 299 6.24 1.85 1.20
N LEU A 300 7.47 2.03 1.72
CA LEU A 300 7.74 3.04 2.76
C LEU A 300 7.43 4.46 2.28
N ILE A 301 7.73 4.78 1.03
CA ILE A 301 7.52 6.13 0.49
C ILE A 301 6.05 6.37 0.11
N GLU A 302 5.43 5.43 -0.61
CA GLU A 302 4.06 5.60 -1.15
C GLU A 302 2.99 5.29 -0.10
N ASP A 303 3.07 4.13 0.54
CA ASP A 303 1.99 3.63 1.40
C ASP A 303 2.15 4.10 2.85
N GLN A 304 3.38 4.18 3.36
CA GLN A 304 3.64 4.73 4.70
C GLN A 304 3.86 6.24 4.72
N SER A 305 4.00 6.90 3.56
CA SER A 305 4.29 8.34 3.46
C SER A 305 5.51 8.76 4.30
N CYS A 306 6.59 7.98 4.26
CA CYS A 306 7.81 8.30 4.99
C CYS A 306 8.53 9.50 4.34
N ASP A 307 8.72 10.57 5.12
CA ASP A 307 9.35 11.82 4.68
C ASP A 307 10.87 11.87 4.92
N ASP A 308 11.51 10.76 5.34
CA ASP A 308 12.94 10.76 5.65
C ASP A 308 13.80 10.82 4.35
N PRO A 309 14.63 11.86 4.16
CA PRO A 309 15.44 12.03 2.97
C PRO A 309 16.37 10.85 2.63
N HIS A 310 16.81 10.10 3.65
CA HIS A 310 17.71 8.97 3.45
C HIS A 310 17.05 7.86 2.61
N TYR A 311 15.78 7.55 2.86
CA TYR A 311 15.06 6.51 2.13
C TYR A 311 14.76 6.93 0.69
N HIS A 312 14.40 8.20 0.47
CA HIS A 312 14.19 8.74 -0.89
C HIS A 312 15.47 8.69 -1.71
N THR A 313 16.60 9.07 -1.11
CA THR A 313 17.91 9.05 -1.76
C THR A 313 18.37 7.62 -2.06
N SER A 314 18.27 6.71 -1.07
CA SER A 314 18.64 5.30 -1.27
C SER A 314 17.77 4.61 -2.33
N TYR A 315 16.48 4.92 -2.41
CA TYR A 315 15.59 4.42 -3.43
C TYR A 315 15.99 4.92 -4.82
N ALA A 316 16.18 6.23 -4.98
CA ALA A 316 16.63 6.82 -6.24
C ALA A 316 17.98 6.24 -6.70
N LEU A 317 18.94 6.09 -5.78
CA LEU A 317 20.23 5.48 -6.08
C LEU A 317 20.10 4.02 -6.52
N SER A 318 19.23 3.24 -5.87
CA SER A 318 18.99 1.85 -6.24
C SER A 318 18.34 1.73 -7.63
N LEU A 319 17.40 2.61 -7.96
CA LEU A 319 16.78 2.68 -9.29
C LEU A 319 17.81 3.10 -10.34
N ALA A 320 18.59 4.15 -10.09
CA ALA A 320 19.64 4.62 -10.99
C ALA A 320 20.68 3.54 -11.30
N LYS A 321 21.16 2.81 -10.28
CA LYS A 321 22.07 1.68 -10.46
C LYS A 321 21.46 0.57 -11.32
N SER A 322 20.20 0.21 -11.06
CA SER A 322 19.49 -0.82 -11.85
C SER A 322 19.32 -0.42 -13.32
N VAL A 323 19.04 0.86 -13.60
CA VAL A 323 18.97 1.40 -14.96
C VAL A 323 20.33 1.35 -15.65
N ILE A 324 21.40 1.77 -14.97
CA ILE A 324 22.77 1.74 -15.52
C ILE A 324 23.18 0.30 -15.85
N GLU A 325 22.88 -0.65 -14.97
CA GLU A 325 23.19 -2.06 -15.20
C GLU A 325 22.42 -2.63 -16.38
N ALA A 326 21.12 -2.33 -16.49
CA ALA A 326 20.30 -2.77 -17.61
C ALA A 326 20.80 -2.21 -18.96
N VAL A 327 21.15 -0.92 -19.01
CA VAL A 327 21.74 -0.28 -20.21
C VAL A 327 23.11 -0.86 -20.56
N ARG A 328 23.96 -1.14 -19.55
CA ARG A 328 25.25 -1.81 -19.76
C ARG A 328 25.07 -3.22 -20.32
N MET A 329 24.07 -3.96 -19.88
CA MET A 329 23.77 -5.30 -20.39
C MET A 329 23.28 -5.24 -21.85
N GLU A 330 22.38 -4.31 -22.19
CA GLU A 330 21.93 -4.11 -23.58
C GLU A 330 23.10 -3.84 -24.54
N SER A 331 24.07 -3.01 -24.12
CA SER A 331 25.25 -2.69 -24.94
C SER A 331 26.13 -3.89 -25.27
N LYS A 332 26.16 -4.92 -24.39
CA LYS A 332 26.96 -6.15 -24.57
C LYS A 332 26.30 -7.16 -25.52
N TYR A 333 24.97 -7.18 -25.60
CA TYR A 333 24.20 -8.18 -26.36
C TYR A 333 23.72 -7.69 -27.74
N ARG A 334 24.13 -6.50 -28.18
CA ARG A 334 23.81 -5.87 -29.48
C ARG A 334 24.24 -6.65 -30.74
N GLY A 335 24.59 -7.94 -30.61
CA GLY A 335 25.05 -8.85 -31.67
C GLY A 335 24.34 -10.21 -31.77
N LYS A 336 23.29 -10.53 -30.99
CA LYS A 336 22.52 -11.78 -31.16
C LYS A 336 20.99 -11.59 -31.04
N ASP A 337 20.29 -12.17 -32.02
CA ASP A 337 18.86 -12.48 -32.17
C ASP A 337 17.77 -11.40 -31.91
N ASN A 338 17.05 -11.06 -32.98
CA ASN A 338 16.05 -9.98 -33.08
C ASN A 338 14.70 -10.20 -32.34
N ARG A 339 14.51 -11.25 -31.54
CA ARG A 339 13.20 -11.56 -30.91
C ARG A 339 13.12 -11.32 -29.39
N GLU A 340 14.25 -11.36 -28.67
CA GLU A 340 14.31 -11.08 -27.22
C GLU A 340 14.56 -9.58 -26.93
N ILE A 341 15.02 -8.84 -27.93
CA ILE A 341 15.36 -7.41 -27.85
C ILE A 341 14.14 -6.53 -27.51
N ASP A 342 12.95 -6.87 -28.03
CA ASP A 342 11.73 -6.08 -27.79
C ASP A 342 11.30 -6.12 -26.31
N SER A 343 11.40 -7.29 -25.65
CA SER A 343 11.00 -7.43 -24.25
C SER A 343 11.96 -6.76 -23.27
N ASP A 344 13.26 -6.79 -23.54
CA ASP A 344 14.26 -6.22 -22.63
C ASP A 344 14.41 -4.70 -22.81
N ALA A 345 14.28 -4.20 -24.05
CA ALA A 345 14.18 -2.76 -24.29
C ALA A 345 12.93 -2.16 -23.61
N GLN A 346 11.80 -2.88 -23.62
CA GLN A 346 10.58 -2.45 -22.94
C GLN A 346 10.76 -2.38 -21.40
N LYS A 347 11.47 -3.34 -20.80
CA LYS A 347 11.81 -3.30 -19.36
C LYS A 347 12.71 -2.11 -19.03
N ILE A 348 13.72 -1.81 -19.87
CA ILE A 348 14.61 -0.66 -19.67
C ILE A 348 13.81 0.64 -19.73
N TYR A 349 12.93 0.78 -20.73
CA TYR A 349 12.05 1.95 -20.85
C TYR A 349 11.18 2.12 -19.60
N LEU A 350 10.54 1.05 -19.13
CA LEU A 350 9.68 1.08 -17.94
C LEU A 350 10.46 1.45 -16.67
N LEU A 351 11.69 0.92 -16.51
CA LEU A 351 12.55 1.27 -15.37
C LEU A 351 13.00 2.75 -15.43
N ARG A 352 13.31 3.27 -16.62
CA ARG A 352 13.64 4.69 -16.81
C ARG A 352 12.45 5.59 -16.52
N GLU A 353 11.27 5.25 -17.03
CA GLU A 353 10.03 5.97 -16.75
C GLU A 353 9.74 5.98 -15.24
N LYS A 354 9.87 4.84 -14.56
CA LYS A 354 9.70 4.75 -13.11
C LYS A 354 10.66 5.66 -12.35
N LEU A 355 11.94 5.69 -12.75
CA LEU A 355 12.94 6.60 -12.16
C LEU A 355 12.58 8.06 -12.42
N GLN A 356 12.21 8.42 -13.65
CA GLN A 356 11.86 9.80 -14.02
C GLN A 356 10.63 10.30 -13.25
N LEU A 357 9.58 9.47 -13.16
CA LEU A 357 8.38 9.79 -12.39
C LEU A 357 8.72 10.01 -10.91
N PHE A 358 9.54 9.14 -10.32
CA PHE A 358 9.96 9.30 -8.93
C PHE A 358 10.76 10.59 -8.71
N LEU A 359 11.74 10.89 -9.57
CA LEU A 359 12.57 12.09 -9.46
C LEU A 359 11.77 13.39 -9.64
N GLN A 360 10.68 13.35 -10.42
CA GLN A 360 9.79 14.50 -10.58
C GLN A 360 8.87 14.68 -9.38
N ALA A 361 8.32 13.57 -8.86
CA ALA A 361 7.32 13.56 -7.80
C ALA A 361 7.88 13.86 -6.40
N SER A 362 9.06 13.32 -6.07
CA SER A 362 9.70 13.55 -4.77
C SER A 362 10.59 14.78 -4.78
N ASP A 363 10.64 15.50 -3.66
CA ASP A 363 11.54 16.63 -3.39
C ASP A 363 12.53 16.32 -2.24
N LEU A 364 12.47 15.13 -1.67
CA LEU A 364 13.14 14.78 -0.42
C LEU A 364 14.46 14.01 -0.61
N TYR A 365 14.93 13.82 -1.84
CA TYR A 365 16.21 13.14 -2.09
C TYR A 365 17.36 14.14 -2.26
N ASP A 366 18.60 13.67 -2.05
CA ASP A 366 19.81 14.44 -2.38
C ASP A 366 20.15 14.30 -3.88
N PRO A 367 20.03 15.38 -4.68
CA PRO A 367 20.35 15.33 -6.11
C PRO A 367 21.85 15.16 -6.40
N GLU A 368 22.75 15.55 -5.49
CA GLU A 368 24.20 15.48 -5.71
C GLU A 368 24.68 14.02 -5.70
N ASP A 369 24.25 13.24 -4.70
CA ASP A 369 24.57 11.81 -4.58
C ASP A 369 24.15 11.02 -5.82
N ILE A 370 22.99 11.34 -6.39
CA ILE A 370 22.45 10.67 -7.58
C ILE A 370 23.25 11.09 -8.82
N LEU A 371 23.61 12.37 -8.94
CA LEU A 371 24.41 12.88 -10.06
C LEU A 371 25.79 12.23 -10.10
N ASP A 372 26.42 11.98 -8.96
CA ASP A 372 27.72 11.32 -8.87
C ASP A 372 27.69 9.89 -9.45
N VAL A 373 26.62 9.15 -9.19
CA VAL A 373 26.43 7.80 -9.75
C VAL A 373 26.12 7.83 -11.25
N ILE A 374 25.35 8.83 -11.69
CA ILE A 374 24.85 8.95 -13.07
C ILE A 374 25.85 9.71 -13.97
N ALA A 375 26.92 10.30 -13.43
CA ALA A 375 27.86 11.19 -14.12
C ALA A 375 28.36 10.62 -15.46
N GLU A 376 28.78 9.36 -15.50
CA GLU A 376 29.32 8.70 -16.70
C GLU A 376 28.27 8.15 -17.67
N SER A 377 26.99 8.15 -17.29
CA SER A 377 25.91 7.56 -18.09
C SER A 377 25.22 8.57 -19.03
N GLU A 378 24.56 8.06 -20.07
CA GLU A 378 23.81 8.86 -21.05
C GLU A 378 22.36 9.15 -20.62
N LEU A 379 22.09 9.14 -19.31
CA LEU A 379 20.78 9.43 -18.72
C LEU A 379 20.53 10.95 -18.69
N TRP A 380 20.45 11.58 -19.87
CA TRP A 380 20.38 13.03 -20.02
C TRP A 380 19.08 13.63 -19.49
N LEU A 381 17.93 12.95 -19.65
CA LEU A 381 16.64 13.41 -19.11
C LEU A 381 16.66 13.41 -17.58
N GLU A 382 17.17 12.34 -16.99
CA GLU A 382 17.30 12.19 -15.54
C GLU A 382 18.26 13.25 -14.97
N LYS A 383 19.40 13.48 -15.63
CA LYS A 383 20.31 14.60 -15.30
C LYS A 383 19.60 15.95 -15.38
N ALA A 384 18.80 16.20 -16.42
CA ALA A 384 18.05 17.44 -16.56
C ALA A 384 17.06 17.65 -15.41
N ILE A 385 16.36 16.60 -14.96
CA ILE A 385 15.44 16.66 -13.80
C ILE A 385 16.22 17.01 -12.53
N LEU A 386 17.36 16.37 -12.28
CA LEU A 386 18.19 16.62 -11.08
C LEU A 386 18.74 18.06 -11.06
N TYR A 387 19.35 18.52 -12.16
CA TYR A 387 19.85 19.90 -12.26
C TYR A 387 18.73 20.94 -12.16
N ARG A 388 17.52 20.60 -12.62
CA ARG A 388 16.33 21.43 -12.45
C ARG A 388 15.96 21.61 -10.98
N LYS A 389 16.04 20.54 -10.17
CA LYS A 389 15.79 20.60 -8.71
C LYS A 389 16.87 21.38 -7.96
N MET A 390 18.13 21.32 -8.42
CA MET A 390 19.24 22.12 -7.87
C MET A 390 19.19 23.62 -8.26
N GLY A 391 18.29 24.02 -9.17
CA GLY A 391 18.23 25.39 -9.68
C GLY A 391 19.38 25.75 -10.64
N GLN A 392 20.07 24.76 -11.21
CA GLN A 392 21.16 24.98 -12.18
C GLN A 392 20.62 25.15 -13.61
N GLU A 393 19.90 26.24 -13.83
CA GLU A 393 19.14 26.51 -15.06
C GLU A 393 19.97 26.46 -16.34
N ASN A 394 21.19 27.03 -16.31
CA ASN A 394 22.10 27.04 -17.45
C ASN A 394 22.44 25.62 -17.93
N ILE A 395 22.65 24.69 -17.00
CA ILE A 395 23.01 23.31 -17.33
C ILE A 395 21.78 22.56 -17.83
N VAL A 396 20.60 22.80 -17.24
CA VAL A 396 19.33 22.22 -17.73
C VAL A 396 19.07 22.63 -19.17
N LEU A 397 19.17 23.93 -19.48
CA LEU A 397 18.97 24.44 -20.84
C LEU A 397 20.01 23.87 -21.81
N GLN A 398 21.27 23.73 -21.41
CA GLN A 398 22.28 23.08 -22.24
C GLN A 398 21.95 21.60 -22.52
N ILE A 399 21.44 20.87 -21.52
CA ILE A 399 21.08 19.46 -21.69
C ILE A 399 19.86 19.33 -22.61
N LEU A 400 18.77 20.07 -22.35
CA LEU A 400 17.55 20.03 -23.17
C LEU A 400 17.82 20.49 -24.61
N ALA A 401 18.47 21.64 -24.79
CA ALA A 401 18.67 22.26 -26.09
C ALA A 401 19.76 21.57 -26.93
N LEU A 402 20.89 21.17 -26.33
CA LEU A 402 22.07 20.71 -27.09
C LEU A 402 22.29 19.19 -27.06
N LYS A 403 21.94 18.52 -25.96
CA LYS A 403 22.14 17.08 -25.81
C LYS A 403 20.91 16.29 -26.26
N LEU A 404 19.73 16.70 -25.79
CA LEU A 404 18.46 16.09 -26.17
C LEU A 404 17.88 16.67 -27.47
N GLU A 405 18.30 17.88 -27.85
CA GLU A 405 17.81 18.61 -29.03
C GLU A 405 16.28 18.79 -29.02
N ASP A 406 15.68 18.81 -27.83
CA ASP A 406 14.25 19.00 -27.62
C ASP A 406 13.97 20.49 -27.39
N SER A 407 13.69 21.19 -28.49
CA SER A 407 13.38 22.62 -28.46
C SER A 407 12.09 22.94 -27.71
N GLU A 408 11.12 22.02 -27.72
CA GLU A 408 9.82 22.23 -27.09
C GLU A 408 9.93 22.13 -25.57
N ALA A 409 10.62 21.10 -25.06
CA ALA A 409 10.87 20.96 -23.63
C ALA A 409 11.70 22.13 -23.07
N ALA A 410 12.68 22.64 -23.83
CA ALA A 410 13.46 23.80 -23.43
C ALA A 410 12.61 25.09 -23.35
N GLU A 411 11.71 25.31 -24.31
CA GLU A 411 10.77 26.45 -24.28
C GLU A 411 9.77 26.34 -23.11
N GLN A 412 9.25 25.14 -22.85
CA GLN A 412 8.37 24.90 -21.70
C GLN A 412 9.07 25.19 -20.37
N TYR A 413 10.34 24.79 -20.22
CA TYR A 413 11.12 25.10 -19.03
C TYR A 413 11.34 26.61 -18.84
N CYS A 414 11.63 27.35 -19.92
CA CYS A 414 11.71 28.81 -19.88
C CYS A 414 10.36 29.45 -19.47
N ALA A 415 9.23 28.89 -19.93
CA ALA A 415 7.90 29.35 -19.57
C ALA A 415 7.58 29.12 -18.07
N GLU A 416 8.00 28.00 -17.51
CA GLU A 416 7.87 27.71 -16.07
C GLU A 416 8.69 28.67 -15.20
N ILE A 417 9.92 29.01 -15.63
CA ILE A 417 10.75 30.01 -14.96
C ILE A 417 10.10 31.41 -15.04
N GLY A 418 9.48 31.73 -16.16
CA GLY A 418 8.74 32.99 -16.36
C GLY A 418 9.63 34.23 -16.45
N ARG A 419 10.93 34.07 -16.72
CA ARG A 419 11.88 35.18 -16.87
C ARG A 419 12.37 35.32 -18.31
N ASP A 420 12.43 36.56 -18.80
CA ASP A 420 12.87 36.89 -20.16
C ASP A 420 14.36 36.58 -20.40
N ASP A 421 15.19 36.59 -19.34
CA ASP A 421 16.62 36.27 -19.42
C ASP A 421 16.89 34.81 -19.78
N ALA A 422 16.04 33.87 -19.33
CA ALA A 422 16.13 32.45 -19.68
C ALA A 422 15.95 32.23 -21.19
N TYR A 423 15.01 32.93 -21.83
CA TYR A 423 14.81 32.88 -23.28
C TYR A 423 16.00 33.46 -24.05
N ILE A 424 16.63 34.53 -23.56
CA ILE A 424 17.84 35.09 -24.15
C ILE A 424 19.03 34.13 -24.01
N GLN A 425 19.15 33.44 -22.87
CA GLN A 425 20.17 32.41 -22.67
C GLN A 425 19.96 31.24 -23.63
N LEU A 426 18.73 30.75 -23.77
CA LEU A 426 18.36 29.68 -24.70
C LEU A 426 18.63 30.08 -26.16
N LEU A 427 18.29 31.32 -26.54
CA LEU A 427 18.64 31.88 -27.85
C LEU A 427 20.16 31.88 -28.07
N GLY A 428 20.94 32.28 -27.06
CA GLY A 428 22.39 32.22 -27.09
C GLY A 428 22.91 30.80 -27.30
N LEU A 429 22.34 29.80 -26.62
CA LEU A 429 22.71 28.39 -26.76
C LEU A 429 22.42 27.84 -28.16
N TYR A 430 21.30 28.24 -28.79
CA TYR A 430 21.00 27.83 -30.16
C TYR A 430 21.92 28.47 -31.20
N LEU A 431 22.34 29.73 -30.99
CA LEU A 431 23.16 30.48 -31.94
C LEU A 431 24.66 30.20 -31.82
N ASP A 432 25.13 29.87 -30.62
CA ASP A 432 26.53 29.48 -30.38
C ASP A 432 26.58 28.24 -29.47
N PRO A 433 26.34 27.04 -30.03
CA PRO A 433 26.48 25.80 -29.30
C PRO A 433 27.97 25.53 -29.09
N GLN A 434 28.48 25.86 -27.90
CA GLN A 434 29.90 25.75 -27.48
C GLN A 434 30.56 24.36 -27.66
N ASN A 435 29.82 23.34 -28.12
CA ASN A 435 30.26 21.98 -28.36
C ASN A 435 30.77 21.73 -29.80
N GLY A 436 31.02 22.78 -30.60
CA GLY A 436 31.48 22.64 -32.00
C GLY A 436 30.41 22.11 -32.96
N LYS A 437 29.13 22.13 -32.54
CA LYS A 437 27.97 21.84 -33.40
C LYS A 437 27.65 23.07 -34.27
N GLU A 438 26.94 22.85 -35.36
CA GLU A 438 26.40 23.95 -36.15
C GLU A 438 25.27 24.67 -35.39
N PRO A 439 25.14 26.00 -35.57
CA PRO A 439 24.06 26.78 -34.97
C PRO A 439 22.67 26.27 -35.37
N MET A 440 21.79 26.10 -34.39
CA MET A 440 20.42 25.61 -34.55
C MET A 440 19.48 26.76 -34.95
N PHE A 441 19.68 27.33 -36.14
CA PHE A 441 18.95 28.51 -36.59
C PHE A 441 17.43 28.34 -36.62
N THR A 442 16.93 27.14 -36.95
CA THR A 442 15.49 26.86 -37.00
C THR A 442 14.83 26.96 -35.62
N ALA A 443 15.48 26.43 -34.57
CA ALA A 443 15.01 26.54 -33.19
C ALA A 443 15.09 27.99 -32.70
N ALA A 444 16.19 28.69 -32.99
CA ALA A 444 16.34 30.11 -32.66
C ALA A 444 15.24 31.00 -33.28
N VAL A 445 14.90 30.76 -34.55
CA VAL A 445 13.84 31.51 -35.24
C VAL A 445 12.45 31.19 -34.68
N ARG A 446 12.18 29.92 -34.32
CA ARG A 446 10.93 29.52 -33.66
C ARG A 446 10.76 30.20 -32.31
N LEU A 447 11.81 30.19 -31.48
CA LEU A 447 11.82 30.88 -30.19
C LEU A 447 11.53 32.37 -30.36
N LEU A 448 12.22 33.04 -31.29
CA LEU A 448 11.98 34.46 -31.57
C LEU A 448 10.56 34.70 -32.10
N HIS A 449 9.99 33.78 -32.87
CA HIS A 449 8.63 33.91 -33.39
C HIS A 449 7.58 33.87 -32.29
N ASN A 450 7.74 32.94 -31.35
CA ASN A 450 6.80 32.69 -30.27
C ASN A 450 6.93 33.71 -29.14
N HIS A 451 8.17 34.03 -28.74
CA HIS A 451 8.46 34.81 -27.53
C HIS A 451 9.14 36.16 -27.80
N GLY A 452 9.44 36.50 -29.06
CA GLY A 452 10.18 37.73 -29.37
C GLY A 452 9.49 39.03 -28.94
N GLU A 453 8.16 39.07 -28.74
CA GLU A 453 7.48 40.29 -28.30
C GLU A 453 7.89 40.73 -26.88
N SER A 454 8.15 39.78 -25.97
CA SER A 454 8.54 40.08 -24.59
C SER A 454 10.03 40.44 -24.45
N LEU A 455 10.86 39.91 -25.34
CA LEU A 455 12.31 40.06 -25.28
C LEU A 455 12.76 41.50 -25.61
N ASP A 456 13.86 41.92 -24.98
CA ASP A 456 14.47 43.20 -25.28
C ASP A 456 15.16 43.15 -26.66
N PRO A 457 14.75 43.98 -27.64
CA PRO A 457 15.31 43.93 -28.99
C PRO A 457 16.81 44.18 -29.04
N MET A 458 17.36 44.98 -28.13
CA MET A 458 18.79 45.26 -28.10
C MET A 458 19.60 44.00 -27.75
N GLN A 459 19.18 43.29 -26.70
CA GLN A 459 19.83 42.03 -26.30
C GLN A 459 19.72 40.96 -27.38
N VAL A 460 18.57 40.87 -28.06
CA VAL A 460 18.40 39.96 -29.20
C VAL A 460 19.39 40.30 -30.31
N LEU A 461 19.48 41.58 -30.71
CA LEU A 461 20.39 42.02 -31.77
C LEU A 461 21.86 41.81 -31.43
N GLU A 462 22.25 41.99 -30.16
CA GLU A 462 23.62 41.74 -29.69
C GLU A 462 24.01 40.24 -29.72
N ARG A 463 23.04 39.34 -29.55
CA ARG A 463 23.26 37.89 -29.57
C ARG A 463 23.23 37.26 -30.96
N LEU A 464 22.67 37.96 -31.95
CA LEU A 464 22.70 37.48 -33.33
C LEU A 464 24.13 37.53 -33.86
N SER A 465 24.69 36.35 -34.16
CA SER A 465 26.02 36.26 -34.77
C SER A 465 26.01 36.82 -36.20
N ALA A 466 27.21 37.23 -36.67
CA ALA A 466 27.39 37.71 -38.04
C ALA A 466 27.05 36.65 -39.11
N ASP A 467 27.09 35.37 -38.72
CA ASP A 467 26.83 34.24 -39.59
C ASP A 467 25.33 33.90 -39.72
N MET A 468 24.46 34.52 -38.91
CA MET A 468 23.02 34.26 -38.95
C MET A 468 22.40 34.80 -40.24
N PRO A 469 21.71 33.96 -41.04
CA PRO A 469 21.04 34.42 -42.26
C PRO A 469 19.89 35.37 -41.92
N LEU A 470 20.11 36.67 -42.12
CA LEU A 470 19.13 37.72 -41.77
C LEU A 470 17.73 37.47 -42.39
N GLN A 471 17.66 36.79 -43.53
CA GLN A 471 16.40 36.43 -44.19
C GLN A 471 15.49 35.53 -43.34
N LEU A 472 16.06 34.68 -42.48
CA LEU A 472 15.29 33.77 -41.62
C LEU A 472 14.70 34.49 -40.40
N ALA A 473 15.39 35.52 -39.91
CA ALA A 473 14.97 36.27 -38.73
C ALA A 473 14.27 37.61 -39.06
N SER A 474 14.33 38.09 -40.31
CA SER A 474 13.89 39.44 -40.68
C SER A 474 12.43 39.70 -40.37
N ASP A 475 11.53 38.76 -40.68
CA ASP A 475 10.10 38.91 -40.46
C ASP A 475 9.78 38.99 -38.96
N THR A 476 10.47 38.18 -38.17
CA THR A 476 10.33 38.13 -36.72
C THR A 476 10.87 39.40 -36.07
N ILE A 477 12.08 39.82 -36.44
CA ILE A 477 12.71 41.06 -35.95
C ILE A 477 11.85 42.28 -36.32
N LEU A 478 11.35 42.34 -37.56
CA LEU A 478 10.46 43.43 -38.01
C LEU A 478 9.18 43.47 -37.18
N ARG A 479 8.60 42.31 -36.87
CA ARG A 479 7.41 42.22 -36.01
C ARG A 479 7.71 42.70 -34.60
N MET A 480 8.82 42.25 -33.99
CA MET A 480 9.26 42.69 -32.66
C MET A 480 9.45 44.21 -32.60
N LEU A 481 10.20 44.79 -33.54
CA LEU A 481 10.45 46.24 -33.58
C LEU A 481 9.15 47.03 -33.79
N ARG A 482 8.25 46.56 -34.65
CA ARG A 482 6.93 47.17 -34.86
C ARG A 482 6.08 47.11 -33.60
N ALA A 483 6.08 45.99 -32.88
CA ALA A 483 5.36 45.84 -31.62
C ALA A 483 5.89 46.82 -30.56
N ARG A 484 7.22 46.97 -30.43
CA ARG A 484 7.82 47.94 -29.49
C ARG A 484 7.46 49.39 -29.82
N VAL A 485 7.47 49.76 -31.10
CA VAL A 485 7.00 51.09 -31.54
C VAL A 485 5.51 51.28 -31.25
N HIS A 486 4.70 50.24 -31.48
CA HIS A 486 3.26 50.27 -31.18
C HIS A 486 3.00 50.46 -29.68
N HIS A 487 3.61 49.64 -28.82
CA HIS A 487 3.52 49.74 -27.36
C HIS A 487 4.00 51.09 -26.84
N HIS A 488 5.08 51.64 -27.40
CA HIS A 488 5.55 52.99 -27.05
C HIS A 488 4.49 54.06 -27.38
N ARG A 489 3.91 54.03 -28.58
CA ARG A 489 2.85 54.98 -29.00
C ARG A 489 1.58 54.81 -28.17
N GLN A 490 1.17 53.57 -27.90
CA GLN A 490 0.01 53.28 -27.05
C GLN A 490 0.25 53.78 -25.62
N GLY A 491 1.44 53.54 -25.06
CA GLY A 491 1.86 54.10 -23.78
C GLY A 491 1.83 55.62 -23.76
N GLN A 492 2.27 56.29 -24.83
CA GLN A 492 2.17 57.75 -24.97
C GLN A 492 0.70 58.22 -25.00
N ILE A 493 -0.19 57.51 -25.68
CA ILE A 493 -1.63 57.82 -25.71
C ILE A 493 -2.22 57.71 -24.29
N VAL A 494 -1.98 56.58 -23.61
CA VAL A 494 -2.45 56.36 -22.24
C VAL A 494 -1.88 57.41 -21.29
N HIS A 495 -0.59 57.71 -21.39
CA HIS A 495 0.06 58.76 -20.61
C HIS A 495 -0.61 60.12 -20.84
N ASN A 496 -0.81 60.52 -22.09
CA ASN A 496 -1.41 61.82 -22.41
C ASN A 496 -2.88 61.90 -22.01
N LEU A 497 -3.65 60.82 -22.16
CA LEU A 497 -5.04 60.75 -21.70
C LEU A 497 -5.12 60.84 -20.17
N SER A 498 -4.30 60.07 -19.45
CA SER A 498 -4.25 60.13 -17.98
C SER A 498 -3.79 61.52 -17.49
N ARG A 499 -2.88 62.17 -18.21
CA ARG A 499 -2.47 63.54 -17.93
C ARG A 499 -3.62 64.51 -18.17
N ALA A 500 -4.38 64.36 -19.26
CA ALA A 500 -5.53 65.21 -19.58
C ALA A 500 -6.65 65.07 -18.53
N THR A 501 -7.00 63.84 -18.13
CA THR A 501 -8.01 63.59 -17.10
C THR A 501 -7.58 64.14 -15.73
N ASN A 502 -6.30 64.01 -15.37
CA ASN A 502 -5.75 64.61 -14.15
C ASN A 502 -5.79 66.14 -14.20
N LEU A 503 -5.45 66.75 -15.33
CA LEU A 503 -5.55 68.20 -15.52
C LEU A 503 -6.99 68.69 -15.41
N ASP A 504 -7.94 68.00 -16.04
CA ASP A 504 -9.35 68.34 -15.98
C ASP A 504 -9.90 68.24 -14.55
N ALA A 505 -9.61 67.14 -13.84
CA ALA A 505 -9.97 66.99 -12.43
C ALA A 505 -9.38 68.10 -11.55
N ARG A 506 -8.14 68.56 -11.83
CA ARG A 506 -7.54 69.70 -11.15
C ARG A 506 -8.26 71.01 -11.47
N LEU A 507 -8.68 71.22 -12.71
CA LEU A 507 -9.47 72.40 -13.11
C LEU A 507 -10.84 72.41 -12.44
N THR A 508 -11.60 71.31 -12.50
CA THR A 508 -12.90 71.21 -11.81
C THR A 508 -12.74 71.49 -10.31
N ARG A 509 -11.69 70.97 -9.68
CA ARG A 509 -11.39 71.25 -8.27
C ARG A 509 -11.10 72.74 -8.01
N LEU A 510 -10.42 73.42 -8.92
CA LEU A 510 -10.15 74.85 -8.81
C LEU A 510 -11.42 75.67 -9.00
N GLU A 511 -12.26 75.32 -9.98
CA GLU A 511 -13.56 75.96 -10.19
C GLU A 511 -14.45 75.85 -8.95
N GLU A 512 -14.59 74.64 -8.39
CA GLU A 512 -15.35 74.41 -7.15
C GLU A 512 -14.77 75.18 -5.96
N ARG A 513 -13.45 75.30 -5.85
CA ARG A 513 -12.80 76.12 -4.81
C ARG A 513 -12.99 77.63 -4.99
N SER A 514 -13.20 78.08 -6.23
CA SER A 514 -13.45 79.48 -6.56
C SER A 514 -14.92 79.88 -6.40
N ARG A 515 -15.83 78.92 -6.21
CA ARG A 515 -17.24 79.17 -5.96
C ARG A 515 -17.42 79.99 -4.69
N HIS A 516 -18.22 81.03 -4.81
CA HIS A 516 -18.60 81.91 -3.72
C HIS A 516 -19.99 82.49 -4.00
N VAL A 517 -20.74 82.82 -2.96
CA VAL A 517 -22.04 83.50 -3.06
C VAL A 517 -21.94 84.81 -2.30
N GLN A 518 -22.42 85.88 -2.93
CA GLN A 518 -22.50 87.20 -2.31
C GLN A 518 -23.88 87.36 -1.65
N LEU A 519 -23.88 87.74 -0.36
CA LEU A 519 -25.10 88.05 0.36
C LEU A 519 -25.33 89.56 0.41
N THR A 520 -26.49 89.98 -0.07
CA THR A 520 -26.99 91.36 0.01
C THR A 520 -28.02 91.47 1.14
N ASP A 521 -28.42 92.70 1.50
CA ASP A 521 -29.44 92.94 2.54
C ASP A 521 -30.83 92.37 2.19
N GLU A 522 -31.07 92.09 0.90
CA GLU A 522 -32.30 91.45 0.41
C GLU A 522 -32.20 89.92 0.35
N SER A 523 -31.05 89.33 0.69
CA SER A 523 -30.85 87.88 0.65
C SER A 523 -31.78 87.15 1.63
N ILE A 524 -32.49 86.15 1.13
CA ILE A 524 -33.47 85.34 1.87
C ILE A 524 -33.06 83.88 1.89
N CYS A 525 -33.46 83.18 2.95
CA CYS A 525 -33.30 81.73 3.06
C CYS A 525 -34.16 81.02 2.00
N ASP A 526 -33.57 80.12 1.21
CA ASP A 526 -34.30 79.38 0.16
C ASP A 526 -35.40 78.47 0.71
N SER A 527 -35.30 78.02 1.97
CA SER A 527 -36.30 77.15 2.61
C SER A 527 -37.44 77.91 3.31
N CYS A 528 -37.11 78.86 4.20
CA CYS A 528 -38.13 79.57 5.00
C CYS A 528 -38.44 80.99 4.51
N ARG A 529 -37.74 81.46 3.46
CA ARG A 529 -37.88 82.80 2.88
C ARG A 529 -37.59 83.97 3.85
N ALA A 530 -37.04 83.69 5.04
CA ALA A 530 -36.65 84.71 5.99
C ALA A 530 -35.35 85.42 5.56
N ARG A 531 -35.24 86.74 5.79
CA ARG A 531 -34.02 87.51 5.52
C ARG A 531 -32.83 87.00 6.33
N LEU A 532 -31.72 86.76 5.63
CA LEU A 532 -30.47 86.23 6.19
C LEU A 532 -29.68 87.34 6.89
N GLY A 533 -29.40 88.46 6.22
CA GLY A 533 -28.65 89.58 6.78
C GLY A 533 -27.33 89.12 7.42
N THR A 534 -27.11 89.46 8.68
CA THR A 534 -25.92 89.07 9.47
C THR A 534 -26.02 87.71 10.18
N LYS A 535 -27.08 86.92 9.93
CA LYS A 535 -27.29 85.63 10.60
C LYS A 535 -26.40 84.55 10.00
N LEU A 536 -26.06 83.53 10.82
CA LEU A 536 -25.38 82.33 10.36
C LEU A 536 -26.18 81.63 9.24
N PHE A 537 -25.49 81.35 8.15
CA PHE A 537 -26.03 80.71 6.95
C PHE A 537 -25.15 79.53 6.53
N VAL A 538 -25.72 78.65 5.70
CA VAL A 538 -25.02 77.52 5.09
C VAL A 538 -25.31 77.55 3.59
N MET A 539 -24.27 77.33 2.79
CA MET A 539 -24.37 77.17 1.34
C MET A 539 -24.33 75.68 1.01
N TYR A 540 -25.28 75.21 0.23
CA TYR A 540 -25.28 73.86 -0.31
C TYR A 540 -24.58 73.80 -1.68
N PRO A 541 -24.18 72.60 -2.17
CA PRO A 541 -23.49 72.45 -3.45
C PRO A 541 -24.29 72.87 -4.70
N ASP A 542 -25.61 73.07 -4.57
CA ASP A 542 -26.49 73.60 -5.61
C ASP A 542 -26.62 75.14 -5.59
N ASP A 543 -25.68 75.80 -4.89
CA ASP A 543 -25.62 77.25 -4.64
C ASP A 543 -26.81 77.81 -3.85
N SER A 544 -27.65 76.93 -3.26
CA SER A 544 -28.75 77.36 -2.39
C SER A 544 -28.23 77.81 -1.02
N VAL A 545 -28.79 78.90 -0.50
CA VAL A 545 -28.40 79.47 0.78
C VAL A 545 -29.54 79.34 1.78
N VAL A 546 -29.27 78.66 2.89
CA VAL A 546 -30.24 78.44 3.96
C VAL A 546 -29.76 79.04 5.28
N CYS A 547 -30.69 79.48 6.11
CA CYS A 547 -30.35 79.91 7.47
C CYS A 547 -29.99 78.68 8.33
N TYR A 548 -29.14 78.89 9.34
CA TYR A 548 -28.66 77.81 10.21
C TYR A 548 -29.80 77.02 10.90
N ARG A 549 -30.94 77.67 11.17
CA ARG A 549 -32.13 77.01 11.75
C ARG A 549 -32.76 76.02 10.78
N CYS A 550 -32.90 76.38 9.50
CA CYS A 550 -33.40 75.47 8.46
C CYS A 550 -32.42 74.32 8.23
N TYR A 551 -31.12 74.61 8.19
CA TYR A 551 -30.08 73.59 8.10
C TYR A 551 -30.17 72.56 9.23
N ARG A 552 -30.27 73.02 10.49
CA ARG A 552 -30.35 72.13 11.67
C ARG A 552 -31.62 71.28 11.69
N ASN A 553 -32.74 71.84 11.25
CA ASN A 553 -34.00 71.09 11.13
C ASN A 553 -33.99 70.05 9.99
N GLN A 554 -33.19 70.27 8.94
CA GLN A 554 -33.03 69.37 7.80
C GLN A 554 -31.88 68.37 7.97
N GLN A 555 -31.18 68.32 9.10
CA GLN A 555 -30.04 67.40 9.31
C GLN A 555 -30.37 65.90 9.16
N GLY A 556 -31.67 65.51 9.10
CA GLY A 556 -32.12 64.15 8.77
C GLY A 556 -32.44 63.88 7.30
N ASP A 557 -32.80 64.92 6.51
CA ASP A 557 -33.18 64.82 5.10
C ASP A 557 -32.25 65.72 4.27
N SER A 558 -31.34 65.11 3.51
CA SER A 558 -30.31 65.79 2.72
C SER A 558 -30.85 66.53 1.49
N SER A 559 -32.09 67.02 1.52
CA SER A 559 -32.73 67.75 0.42
C SER A 559 -32.53 69.26 0.57
N SER A 560 -32.00 69.90 -0.47
CA SER A 560 -32.00 71.36 -0.55
C SER A 560 -33.43 71.88 -0.65
N GLY A 561 -33.65 73.17 -0.35
CA GLY A 561 -34.96 73.82 -0.51
C GLY A 561 -35.56 73.76 -1.93
N ARG A 562 -34.78 73.31 -2.93
CA ARG A 562 -35.19 73.04 -4.31
C ARG A 562 -35.46 71.56 -4.60
N GLY A 563 -35.48 70.69 -3.60
CA GLY A 563 -35.83 69.28 -3.73
C GLY A 563 -34.71 68.38 -4.27
N ARG A 564 -33.45 68.86 -4.34
CA ARG A 564 -32.29 68.03 -4.76
C ARG A 564 -31.63 67.37 -3.56
N SER A 565 -31.38 66.06 -3.65
CA SER A 565 -30.75 65.30 -2.57
C SER A 565 -29.24 65.30 -2.72
N SER A 566 -28.55 65.95 -1.77
CA SER A 566 -27.09 66.07 -1.72
C SER A 566 -26.36 64.72 -1.65
N ARG A 567 -27.07 63.62 -1.32
CA ARG A 567 -26.53 62.26 -1.23
C ARG A 567 -26.72 61.42 -2.49
N LYS A 568 -27.65 61.79 -3.38
CA LYS A 568 -28.02 60.98 -4.55
C LYS A 568 -27.53 61.58 -5.88
N ASP A 569 -27.40 62.89 -5.95
CA ASP A 569 -26.97 63.57 -7.17
C ASP A 569 -25.45 63.75 -7.15
N VAL A 570 -24.76 63.32 -8.21
CA VAL A 570 -23.31 63.51 -8.37
C VAL A 570 -23.05 65.02 -8.40
N ILE A 571 -22.47 65.55 -7.31
CA ILE A 571 -22.20 66.99 -7.14
C ILE A 571 -21.15 67.50 -8.14
N PHE A 572 -20.29 66.60 -8.63
CA PHE A 572 -19.23 66.94 -9.56
C PHE A 572 -19.72 66.80 -11.00
N LYS A 573 -19.58 67.87 -11.80
CA LYS A 573 -19.74 67.78 -13.25
C LYS A 573 -18.83 66.66 -13.76
N GLN A 574 -19.39 65.66 -14.44
CA GLN A 574 -18.57 64.67 -15.12
C GLN A 574 -17.69 65.39 -16.15
N SER A 575 -16.40 65.01 -16.17
CA SER A 575 -15.44 65.50 -17.16
C SER A 575 -16.03 65.46 -18.57
N TRP A 576 -15.76 66.48 -19.39
CA TRP A 576 -16.14 66.52 -20.80
C TRP A 576 -15.59 65.34 -21.63
N LEU A 577 -14.59 64.62 -21.11
CA LEU A 577 -13.94 63.45 -21.70
C LEU A 577 -14.71 62.16 -21.43
N VAL A 578 -15.55 62.14 -20.40
CA VAL A 578 -16.36 60.98 -19.99
C VAL A 578 -17.82 61.12 -20.49
N SER A 579 -18.21 62.32 -20.91
CA SER A 579 -19.59 62.67 -21.28
C SER A 579 -19.85 62.72 -22.80
N ARG A 580 -19.07 61.96 -23.60
CA ARG A 580 -19.33 61.75 -25.04
C ARG A 580 -19.53 60.30 -25.39
#